data_AF-A0A845MHC4-F1
#
_entry.id   AF-A0A845MHC4-F1
#
_cell.length_a   1.000
_cell.length_b   1.000
_cell.length_c   1.000
_cell.angle_alpha   90.00
_cell.angle_beta   90.00
_cell.angle_gamma   90.00
#
_symmetry.space_group_name_H-M   'P 1'
#
loop_
_entity.id
_entity.type
_entity.pdbx_description
1 polymer ?
#
loop_
_entity_poly.entity_id
_entity_poly.type
_entity_poly.pdbx_seq_one_letter_code
_entity_poly.pdbx_strand_id
1 'polypeptide(L)'
;MSNYYNFRNLDIIFVDDNKNMHALIKNLLLAMNIVNSRGCFDAESCFEEMREEPPDLIITDLSLNPENGLELIRRIRQGEHGVDRYTPILVLSGQTNIKDVLAARDAGATEFLAKPVSVGSLHDRMVWMVENPRPFIKASTYIGPDRRRAMRGYEGMERRK
;
A
#
# COMPACT_ATOMS: atom_id res chain seq x y z
N MET A 1 24.36 13.40 -0.78
CA MET A 1 24.53 12.16 -1.58
C MET A 1 23.13 11.61 -1.81
N SER A 2 22.64 11.60 -3.05
CA SER A 2 21.31 11.04 -3.34
C SER A 2 21.42 9.53 -3.22
N ASN A 3 20.79 8.93 -2.20
CA ASN A 3 20.63 7.48 -2.18
C ASN A 3 19.79 7.09 -3.39
N TYR A 4 20.36 6.36 -4.33
CA TYR A 4 19.63 5.86 -5.49
C TYR A 4 18.96 4.55 -5.07
N TYR A 5 17.65 4.60 -4.80
CA TYR A 5 16.87 3.41 -4.53
C TYR A 5 16.71 2.61 -5.83
N ASN A 6 17.07 1.32 -5.78
CA ASN A 6 16.91 0.43 -6.92
C ASN A 6 15.79 -0.58 -6.62
N PHE A 7 14.67 -0.43 -7.32
CA PHE A 7 13.48 -1.27 -7.16
C PHE A 7 13.39 -2.41 -8.18
N ARG A 8 14.41 -2.61 -9.02
CA ARG A 8 14.36 -3.53 -10.18
C ARG A 8 13.88 -4.96 -9.86
N ASN A 9 14.23 -5.46 -8.68
CA ASN A 9 13.95 -6.84 -8.29
C ASN A 9 12.67 -7.01 -7.47
N LEU A 10 11.89 -5.94 -7.25
CA LEU A 10 10.61 -6.05 -6.54
C LEU A 10 9.59 -6.83 -7.36
N ASP A 11 8.82 -7.68 -6.71
CA ASP A 11 7.55 -8.22 -7.21
C ASP A 11 6.38 -7.41 -6.65
N ILE A 12 5.54 -6.88 -7.56
CA ILE A 12 4.42 -6.01 -7.22
C ILE A 12 3.12 -6.59 -7.74
N ILE A 13 2.16 -6.84 -6.85
CA ILE A 13 0.77 -7.03 -7.25
C ILE A 13 0.08 -5.67 -7.29
N PHE A 14 -0.69 -5.39 -8.32
CA PHE A 14 -1.57 -4.23 -8.36
C PHE A 14 -3.02 -4.61 -8.67
N VAL A 15 -3.97 -3.93 -8.02
CA VAL A 15 -5.40 -4.24 -8.08
C VAL A 15 -6.21 -3.01 -8.48
N ASP A 16 -6.85 -3.06 -9.64
CA ASP A 16 -7.77 -2.04 -10.14
C ASP A 16 -8.75 -2.67 -11.15
N ASP A 17 -10.04 -2.38 -11.07
CA ASP A 17 -11.05 -2.97 -11.96
C ASP A 17 -10.99 -2.37 -13.39
N ASN A 18 -10.21 -1.31 -13.60
CA ASN A 18 -10.07 -0.62 -14.86
C ASN A 18 -8.83 -1.07 -15.67
N LYS A 19 -9.07 -1.68 -16.83
CA LYS A 19 -8.01 -2.11 -17.77
C LYS A 19 -7.05 -1.00 -18.20
N ASN A 20 -7.53 0.24 -18.34
CA ASN A 20 -6.66 1.38 -18.67
C ASN A 20 -5.72 1.72 -17.52
N MET A 21 -6.20 1.58 -16.27
CA MET A 21 -5.38 1.78 -15.09
C MET A 21 -4.31 0.69 -14.94
N HIS A 22 -4.65 -0.55 -15.28
CA HIS A 22 -3.65 -1.64 -15.38
C HIS A 22 -2.51 -1.29 -16.34
N ALA A 23 -2.85 -0.84 -17.55
CA ALA A 23 -1.85 -0.44 -18.54
C ALA A 23 -1.00 0.73 -18.04
N LEU A 24 -1.62 1.73 -17.39
CA LEU A 24 -0.91 2.86 -16.79
C LEU A 24 0.06 2.41 -15.69
N ILE A 25 -0.42 1.66 -14.68
CA ILE A 25 0.40 1.20 -13.55
C ILE A 25 1.57 0.35 -14.07
N LYS A 26 1.30 -0.59 -14.98
CA LYS A 26 2.35 -1.42 -15.57
C LYS A 26 3.42 -0.59 -16.29
N ASN A 27 3.02 0.42 -17.06
CA ASN A 27 3.97 1.31 -17.74
C ASN A 27 4.78 2.17 -16.75
N LEU A 28 4.17 2.63 -15.66
CA LEU A 28 4.86 3.37 -14.61
C LEU A 28 5.92 2.50 -13.90
N LEU A 29 5.56 1.27 -13.54
CA LEU A 29 6.47 0.30 -12.92
C LEU A 29 7.64 -0.06 -13.87
N LEU A 30 7.35 -0.31 -15.15
CA LEU A 30 8.38 -0.58 -16.16
C LEU A 30 9.33 0.61 -16.35
N ALA A 31 8.82 1.84 -16.35
CA ALA A 31 9.65 3.05 -16.42
C ALA A 31 10.60 3.19 -15.20
N MET A 32 10.25 2.54 -14.07
CA MET A 32 11.09 2.43 -12.87
C MET A 32 12.01 1.19 -12.88
N ASN A 33 12.07 0.45 -14.00
CA ASN A 33 12.77 -0.83 -14.17
C ASN A 33 12.22 -1.99 -13.31
N ILE A 34 11.00 -1.88 -12.80
CA ILE A 34 10.32 -2.97 -12.09
C ILE A 34 9.64 -3.84 -13.14
N VAL A 35 10.19 -5.04 -13.37
CA VAL A 35 9.72 -5.94 -14.44
C VAL A 35 8.77 -7.03 -13.93
N ASN A 36 8.83 -7.34 -12.63
CA ASN A 36 7.95 -8.32 -11.99
C ASN A 36 6.75 -7.58 -11.42
N SER A 37 5.66 -7.54 -12.19
CA SER A 37 4.41 -6.94 -11.74
C SER A 37 3.21 -7.70 -12.28
N ARG A 38 2.23 -7.98 -11.41
CA ARG A 38 1.06 -8.82 -11.67
C ARG A 38 -0.21 -8.02 -11.41
N GLY A 39 -1.11 -7.97 -12.38
CA GLY A 39 -2.32 -7.14 -12.33
C GLY A 39 -3.56 -7.99 -12.05
N CYS A 40 -4.32 -7.61 -11.03
CA CYS A 40 -5.54 -8.28 -10.56
C CYS A 40 -6.75 -7.35 -10.74
N PHE A 41 -7.89 -7.88 -11.16
CA PHE A 41 -9.08 -7.06 -11.41
C PHE A 41 -10.02 -6.99 -10.21
N ASP A 42 -9.78 -7.82 -9.19
CA ASP A 42 -10.59 -7.95 -7.99
C ASP A 42 -9.77 -8.52 -6.83
N ALA A 43 -10.40 -8.63 -5.65
CA ALA A 43 -9.75 -9.16 -4.45
C ALA A 43 -9.40 -10.64 -4.57
N GLU A 44 -10.27 -11.46 -5.16
CA GLU A 44 -10.07 -12.90 -5.24
C GLU A 44 -8.86 -13.25 -6.12
N SER A 45 -8.74 -12.63 -7.31
CA SER A 45 -7.55 -12.77 -8.15
C SER A 45 -6.28 -12.26 -7.45
N CYS A 46 -6.38 -11.22 -6.62
CA CYS A 46 -5.27 -10.77 -5.78
C CYS A 46 -4.86 -11.85 -4.75
N PHE A 47 -5.81 -12.48 -4.08
CA PHE A 47 -5.53 -13.56 -3.12
C PHE A 47 -4.99 -14.83 -3.78
N GLU A 48 -5.42 -15.14 -5.01
CA GLU A 48 -4.84 -16.23 -5.81
C GLU A 48 -3.36 -15.94 -6.10
N GLU A 49 -3.06 -14.78 -6.67
CA GLU A 49 -1.69 -14.37 -7.02
C GLU A 49 -0.76 -14.30 -5.80
N MET A 50 -1.25 -13.79 -4.66
CA MET A 50 -0.49 -13.75 -3.41
C MET A 50 -0.17 -15.13 -2.84
N ARG A 51 -1.04 -16.12 -3.09
CA ARG A 51 -0.81 -17.51 -2.62
C ARG A 51 0.14 -18.26 -3.52
N GLU A 52 0.12 -17.97 -4.83
CA GLU A 52 1.07 -18.55 -5.77
C GLU A 52 2.49 -18.04 -5.49
N GLU A 53 2.64 -16.72 -5.32
CA GLU A 53 3.91 -16.09 -4.95
C GLU A 53 3.65 -14.82 -4.12
N PRO A 54 4.18 -14.71 -2.88
CA PRO A 54 4.02 -13.52 -2.06
C PRO A 54 4.73 -12.29 -2.68
N PRO A 55 4.04 -11.15 -2.89
CA PRO A 55 4.67 -9.94 -3.43
C PRO A 55 5.41 -9.12 -2.36
N ASP A 56 6.34 -8.27 -2.80
CA ASP A 56 7.03 -7.29 -1.95
C ASP A 56 6.17 -6.04 -1.67
N LEU A 57 5.23 -5.72 -2.55
CA LEU A 57 4.34 -4.57 -2.44
C LEU A 57 3.01 -4.86 -3.13
N ILE A 58 1.92 -4.42 -2.52
CA ILE A 58 0.60 -4.36 -3.14
C ILE A 58 0.25 -2.90 -3.42
N ILE A 59 -0.22 -2.62 -4.63
CA ILE A 59 -0.83 -1.34 -5.01
C ILE A 59 -2.32 -1.58 -5.23
N THR A 60 -3.22 -0.82 -4.59
CA THR A 60 -4.67 -1.06 -4.75
C THR A 60 -5.46 0.23 -4.84
N ASP A 61 -6.51 0.25 -5.68
CA ASP A 61 -7.52 1.31 -5.64
C ASP A 61 -8.56 1.06 -4.53
N LEU A 62 -9.18 2.12 -4.02
CA LEU A 62 -10.26 1.99 -3.03
C LEU A 62 -11.62 1.66 -3.67
N SER A 63 -11.81 2.06 -4.92
CA SER A 63 -13.03 1.97 -5.72
C SER A 63 -12.98 0.72 -6.62
N LEU A 64 -12.77 -0.44 -6.02
CA LEU A 64 -12.95 -1.70 -6.73
C LEU A 64 -14.44 -1.96 -6.96
N ASN A 65 -14.78 -2.75 -7.97
CA ASN A 65 -16.10 -3.32 -8.15
C ASN A 65 -15.95 -4.83 -8.38
N PRO A 66 -16.77 -5.70 -7.75
CA PRO A 66 -17.88 -5.39 -6.84
C PRO A 66 -17.46 -5.14 -5.38
N GLU A 67 -16.19 -5.32 -5.04
CA GLU A 67 -15.68 -5.22 -3.66
C GLU A 67 -15.15 -3.83 -3.31
N ASN A 68 -15.00 -3.51 -2.02
CA ASN A 68 -14.36 -2.26 -1.59
C ASN A 68 -12.86 -2.50 -1.35
N GLY A 69 -11.97 -1.67 -1.89
CA GLY A 69 -10.52 -1.80 -1.66
C GLY A 69 -10.13 -1.71 -0.17
N LEU A 70 -10.91 -1.00 0.66
CA LEU A 70 -10.74 -1.02 2.12
C LEU A 70 -10.94 -2.41 2.70
N GLU A 71 -11.84 -3.20 2.14
CA GLU A 71 -12.11 -4.55 2.60
C GLU A 71 -10.99 -5.50 2.22
N LEU A 72 -10.49 -5.44 0.98
CA LEU A 72 -9.28 -6.15 0.57
C LEU A 72 -8.12 -5.91 1.54
N ILE A 73 -7.87 -4.65 1.91
CA ILE A 73 -6.82 -4.30 2.88
C ILE A 73 -7.07 -5.00 4.23
N ARG A 74 -8.29 -4.96 4.77
CA ARG A 74 -8.62 -5.62 6.04
C ARG A 74 -8.42 -7.13 5.98
N ARG A 75 -8.90 -7.77 4.91
CA ARG A 75 -8.75 -9.21 4.66
C ARG A 75 -7.28 -9.63 4.62
N ILE A 76 -6.43 -8.88 3.90
CA ILE A 76 -4.97 -9.08 3.90
C ILE A 76 -4.39 -8.94 5.30
N ARG A 77 -4.76 -7.90 6.06
CA ARG A 77 -4.24 -7.68 7.42
C ARG A 77 -4.71 -8.75 8.41
N GLN A 78 -5.88 -9.33 8.21
CA GLN A 78 -6.36 -10.49 8.96
C GLN A 78 -5.59 -11.77 8.61
N GLY A 79 -4.84 -11.77 7.51
CA GLY A 79 -4.11 -12.94 6.99
C GLY A 79 -5.07 -13.97 6.40
N GLU A 80 -6.15 -13.50 5.77
CA GLU A 80 -7.09 -14.36 5.07
C GLU A 80 -6.35 -15.23 4.05
N HIS A 81 -6.79 -16.48 3.89
CA HIS A 81 -6.13 -17.47 3.04
C HIS A 81 -4.63 -17.73 3.34
N GLY A 82 -4.14 -17.32 4.52
CA GLY A 82 -2.76 -17.53 4.94
C GLY A 82 -1.75 -16.55 4.34
N VAL A 83 -2.20 -15.47 3.70
CA VAL A 83 -1.29 -14.50 3.08
C VAL A 83 -0.48 -13.69 4.10
N ASP A 84 0.66 -13.14 3.67
CA ASP A 84 1.48 -12.30 4.52
C ASP A 84 0.80 -10.96 4.84
N ARG A 85 0.32 -10.83 6.08
CA ARG A 85 -0.29 -9.62 6.59
C ARG A 85 0.68 -8.43 6.72
N TYR A 86 1.99 -8.65 6.63
CA TYR A 86 3.01 -7.60 6.74
C TYR A 86 3.35 -6.95 5.39
N THR A 87 2.94 -7.54 4.27
CA THR A 87 3.16 -6.99 2.93
C THR A 87 2.75 -5.51 2.90
N PRO A 88 3.67 -4.61 2.52
CA PRO A 88 3.34 -3.20 2.34
C PRO A 88 2.17 -3.02 1.37
N ILE A 89 1.22 -2.15 1.72
CA ILE A 89 0.08 -1.81 0.85
C ILE A 89 0.10 -0.31 0.57
N LEU A 90 0.27 0.06 -0.70
CA LEU A 90 0.12 1.43 -1.18
C LEU A 90 -1.26 1.59 -1.81
N VAL A 91 -2.08 2.45 -1.23
CA VAL A 91 -3.35 2.83 -1.85
C VAL A 91 -3.10 3.88 -2.92
N LEU A 92 -3.62 3.65 -4.12
CA LEU A 92 -3.59 4.61 -5.22
C LEU A 92 -5.03 4.97 -5.60
N SER A 93 -5.53 6.15 -5.24
CA SER A 93 -6.94 6.49 -5.45
C SER A 93 -7.19 7.93 -5.91
N GLY A 94 -8.24 8.12 -6.70
CA GLY A 94 -8.79 9.44 -7.03
C GLY A 94 -9.66 10.03 -5.90
N GLN A 95 -10.11 9.20 -4.97
CA GLN A 95 -10.88 9.62 -3.80
C GLN A 95 -9.92 10.08 -2.70
N THR A 96 -9.75 11.39 -2.57
CA THR A 96 -8.68 11.99 -1.74
C THR A 96 -9.22 12.84 -0.61
N ASN A 97 -10.51 12.74 -0.30
CA ASN A 97 -11.05 13.44 0.85
C ASN A 97 -10.45 12.86 2.14
N ILE A 98 -10.46 13.66 3.21
CA ILE A 98 -9.81 13.27 4.46
C ILE A 98 -10.40 11.98 5.05
N LYS A 99 -11.68 11.69 4.80
CA LYS A 99 -12.35 10.49 5.31
C LYS A 99 -11.80 9.24 4.64
N ASP A 100 -11.57 9.27 3.32
CA ASP A 100 -11.06 8.11 2.57
C ASP A 100 -9.62 7.80 2.96
N VAL A 101 -8.77 8.83 3.11
CA VAL A 101 -7.38 8.68 3.57
C VAL A 101 -7.34 8.09 4.99
N LEU A 102 -8.19 8.59 5.88
CA LEU A 102 -8.31 8.06 7.24
C LEU A 102 -8.83 6.61 7.25
N ALA A 103 -9.82 6.31 6.41
CA ALA A 103 -10.39 4.97 6.29
C ALA A 103 -9.36 3.96 5.77
N ALA A 104 -8.55 4.32 4.76
CA ALA A 104 -7.46 3.49 4.25
C ALA A 104 -6.40 3.23 5.32
N ARG A 105 -6.00 4.27 6.07
CA ARG A 105 -5.07 4.14 7.20
C ARG A 105 -5.63 3.21 8.28
N ASP A 106 -6.90 3.38 8.62
CA ASP A 106 -7.59 2.61 9.65
C ASP A 106 -7.87 1.15 9.21
N ALA A 107 -7.97 0.90 7.91
CA ALA A 107 -7.99 -0.46 7.34
C ALA A 107 -6.62 -1.15 7.42
N GLY A 108 -5.52 -0.39 7.53
CA GLY A 108 -4.16 -0.92 7.66
C GLY A 108 -3.26 -0.66 6.45
N ALA A 109 -3.59 0.29 5.59
CA ALA A 109 -2.72 0.72 4.49
C ALA A 109 -1.35 1.21 5.01
N THR A 110 -0.29 0.88 4.26
CA THR A 110 1.06 1.36 4.53
C THR A 110 1.24 2.78 4.07
N GLU A 111 0.70 3.15 2.92
CA GLU A 111 0.73 4.53 2.46
C GLU A 111 -0.43 4.81 1.49
N PHE A 112 -0.59 6.09 1.14
CA PHE A 112 -1.62 6.55 0.22
C PHE A 112 -1.00 7.50 -0.80
N LEU A 113 -1.40 7.37 -2.06
CA LEU A 113 -1.04 8.23 -3.18
C LEU A 113 -2.29 8.63 -3.96
N ALA A 114 -2.44 9.92 -4.22
CA ALA A 114 -3.55 10.45 -5.00
C ALA A 114 -3.32 10.22 -6.51
N LYS A 115 -4.36 9.83 -7.23
CA LYS A 115 -4.42 9.94 -8.69
C LYS A 115 -4.63 11.44 -9.07
N PRO A 116 -4.03 11.97 -10.16
CA PRO A 116 -3.22 11.28 -11.16
C PRO A 116 -1.81 10.95 -10.65
N VAL A 117 -1.31 9.79 -11.04
CA VAL A 117 0.02 9.28 -10.67
C VAL A 117 1.03 9.46 -11.80
N SER A 118 2.25 9.82 -11.43
CA SER A 118 3.43 9.87 -12.30
C SER A 118 4.54 8.97 -11.76
N VAL A 119 5.53 8.66 -12.61
CA VAL A 119 6.72 7.88 -12.23
C VAL A 119 7.40 8.47 -10.99
N GLY A 120 7.61 9.80 -10.98
CA GLY A 120 8.21 10.49 -9.84
C GLY A 120 7.38 10.36 -8.57
N SER A 121 6.07 10.62 -8.64
CA SER A 121 5.20 10.55 -7.46
C SER A 121 5.10 9.13 -6.86
N LEU A 122 5.11 8.10 -7.70
CA LEU A 122 5.10 6.70 -7.25
C LEU A 122 6.45 6.31 -6.66
N HIS A 123 7.54 6.65 -7.34
CA HIS A 123 8.90 6.45 -6.86
C HIS A 123 9.13 7.10 -5.49
N ASP A 124 8.82 8.39 -5.35
CA ASP A 124 9.01 9.14 -4.11
C ASP A 124 8.19 8.53 -2.97
N ARG A 125 6.98 8.03 -3.27
CA ARG A 125 6.15 7.35 -2.27
C ARG A 125 6.76 6.01 -1.85
N MET A 126 7.28 5.22 -2.78
CA MET A 126 7.96 3.97 -2.47
C MET A 126 9.23 4.22 -1.65
N VAL A 127 10.05 5.21 -2.03
CA VAL A 127 11.22 5.64 -1.24
C VAL A 127 10.80 6.04 0.17
N TRP A 128 9.76 6.86 0.31
CA TRP A 128 9.26 7.27 1.62
C TRP A 128 8.85 6.10 2.51
N MET A 129 8.23 5.06 1.94
CA MET A 129 7.85 3.84 2.66
C MET A 129 9.07 3.08 3.19
N VAL A 130 10.17 3.05 2.42
CA VAL A 130 11.42 2.41 2.85
C VAL A 130 12.15 3.24 3.90
N GLU A 131 12.19 4.57 3.73
CA GLU A 131 12.88 5.48 4.65
C GLU A 131 12.14 5.68 5.98
N ASN A 132 10.83 5.48 6.00
CA ASN A 132 9.98 5.76 7.16
C ASN A 132 9.16 4.54 7.58
N PRO A 133 9.82 3.42 7.93
CA PRO A 133 9.12 2.22 8.37
C PRO A 133 8.34 2.53 9.64
N ARG A 134 7.09 2.08 9.67
CA ARG A 134 6.21 2.22 10.85
C ARG A 134 6.14 0.89 11.58
N PRO A 135 6.20 0.86 12.92
CA PRO A 135 5.98 -0.37 13.68
C PRO A 135 4.65 -1.00 13.29
N PHE A 136 4.64 -2.31 13.10
CA PHE A 136 3.42 -3.05 12.79
C PHE A 136 2.69 -3.39 14.10
N ILE A 137 1.46 -2.92 14.24
CA ILE A 137 0.64 -3.07 15.44
C ILE A 137 -0.36 -4.21 15.23
N LYS A 138 -0.46 -5.09 16.23
CA LYS A 138 -1.51 -6.12 16.32
C LYS A 138 -2.27 -5.91 17.63
N ALA A 139 -3.50 -5.44 17.50
CA ALA A 139 -4.43 -5.24 18.60
C ALA A 139 -5.76 -5.90 18.25
N SER A 140 -6.63 -6.09 19.25
CA SER A 140 -7.95 -6.69 19.05
C SER A 140 -8.83 -5.93 18.04
N THR A 141 -8.61 -4.63 17.88
CA THR A 141 -9.39 -3.75 17.00
C THR A 141 -8.63 -3.22 15.79
N TYR A 142 -7.35 -3.57 15.63
CA TYR A 142 -6.52 -3.02 14.56
C TYR A 142 -5.33 -3.92 14.24
N ILE A 143 -5.10 -4.16 12.95
CA ILE A 143 -3.92 -4.86 12.45
C ILE A 143 -3.33 -4.06 11.30
N GLY A 144 -2.11 -3.55 11.47
CA GLY A 144 -1.44 -2.76 10.45
C GLY A 144 -0.37 -1.82 10.99
N PRO A 145 0.25 -1.01 10.13
CA PRO A 145 1.29 -0.06 10.53
C PRO A 145 0.77 1.04 11.46
N ASP A 146 1.55 1.44 12.49
CA ASP A 146 1.11 2.42 13.49
C ASP A 146 0.45 3.66 12.87
N ARG A 147 -0.81 3.91 13.23
CA ARG A 147 -1.64 4.99 12.69
C ARG A 147 -1.17 6.38 13.11
N ARG A 148 -0.35 6.47 14.16
CA ARG A 148 0.21 7.72 14.69
C ARG A 148 1.35 8.17 13.79
N ARG A 149 1.03 8.98 12.78
CA ARG A 149 2.01 9.77 12.02
C ARG A 149 2.49 10.94 12.89
N ALA A 150 3.21 10.67 13.97
CA ALA A 150 3.65 11.73 14.87
C ALA A 150 4.94 12.38 14.33
N MET A 151 4.91 13.69 14.12
CA MET A 151 6.04 14.49 14.59
C MET A 151 6.21 14.17 16.07
N ARG A 152 7.37 13.67 16.48
CA ARG A 152 7.71 13.57 17.90
C ARG A 152 7.73 14.98 18.47
N GLY A 153 6.69 15.31 19.23
CA GLY A 153 6.61 16.56 19.98
C GLY A 153 5.91 16.31 21.31
N TYR A 154 6.64 15.78 22.30
CA TYR A 154 6.37 16.17 23.68
C TYR A 154 7.66 16.10 24.51
N GLU A 155 8.27 17.27 24.71
CA GLU A 155 9.36 17.55 25.65
C GLU A 155 8.84 18.28 26.90
N GLY A 156 7.59 18.03 27.32
CA GLY A 156 7.02 18.65 28.51
C GLY A 156 7.33 17.88 29.80
N MET A 157 7.35 18.60 30.92
CA MET A 157 7.64 18.07 32.27
C MET A 157 6.63 17.04 32.80
N GLU A 158 5.48 16.85 32.15
CA GLU A 158 4.50 15.79 32.45
C GLU A 158 4.71 14.49 31.67
N ARG A 159 5.81 14.37 30.89
CA ARG A 159 6.32 13.06 30.49
C ARG A 159 6.61 12.28 31.76
N ARG A 160 6.03 11.09 31.94
CA ARG A 160 6.30 10.24 33.12
C ARG A 160 7.81 10.25 33.39
N LYS A 161 8.18 10.67 34.60
CA LYS A 161 9.48 10.35 35.17
C LYS A 161 9.59 8.84 35.36
#